data_AF-A0A950Z6G3-F1
#
_entry.id   AF-A0A950Z6G3-F1
#
_cell.length_a   1.000
_cell.length_b   1.000
_cell.length_c   1.000
_cell.angle_alpha   90.00
_cell.angle_beta   90.00
_cell.angle_gamma   90.00
#
_symmetry.space_group_name_H-M   'P 1'
#
loop_
_entity.id
_entity.type
_entity.pdbx_description
1 polymer ?
#
loop_
_entity_poly.entity_id
_entity_poly.type
_entity_poly.pdbx_seq_one_letter_code
_entity_poly.pdbx_strand_id
1 'polypeptide(L)' 'PPDLLAKISNRIINEVKGVNRVVLDISSKPPATIEWE' A
#
# COMPACT_ATOMS: atom_id res chain seq x y z
N PRO A 1 -3.98 5.33 13.18
CA PRO A 1 -3.34 4.72 11.98
C PRO A 1 -3.90 5.17 10.63
N PRO A 2 -5.22 5.37 10.45
CA PRO A 2 -5.81 5.77 9.16
C PRO A 2 -5.16 7.01 8.54
N ASP A 3 -4.83 8.02 9.35
CA ASP A 3 -4.22 9.27 8.86
C ASP A 3 -2.85 9.07 8.23
N LEU A 4 -2.05 8.12 8.75
CA LEU A 4 -0.75 7.78 8.18
C LEU A 4 -0.92 7.09 6.81
N LEU A 5 -1.84 6.13 6.71
CA LEU A 5 -2.12 5.42 5.48
C LEU A 5 -2.72 6.35 4.41
N ALA A 6 -3.60 7.27 4.82
CA ALA A 6 -4.14 8.32 3.96
C ALA A 6 -3.03 9.25 3.46
N LYS A 7 -2.11 9.68 4.34
CA LYS A 7 -0.96 10.51 3.94
C LYS A 7 -0.07 9.81 2.92
N ILE A 8 0.26 8.53 3.13
CA ILE A 8 1.11 7.76 2.21
C ILE A 8 0.43 7.57 0.85
N SER A 9 -0.82 7.09 0.84
CA SER A 9 -1.57 6.85 -0.41
C SER A 9 -1.78 8.13 -1.21
N ASN A 10 -2.14 9.25 -0.57
CA ASN A 10 -2.30 10.54 -1.24
C ASN A 10 -1.01 11.04 -1.88
N ARG A 11 0.14 10.83 -1.24
CA ARG A 11 1.42 11.23 -1.82
C ARG A 11 1.74 10.41 -3.07
N ILE A 12 1.60 9.09 -3.01
CA ILE A 12 1.93 8.22 -4.15
C ILE A 12 1.06 8.56 -5.37
N ILE A 13 -0.27 8.69 -5.20
CA ILE A 13 -1.18 8.96 -6.32
C ILE A 13 -0.88 10.32 -6.96
N ASN A 14 -0.52 11.34 -6.16
CA ASN A 14 -0.28 12.68 -6.69
C ASN A 14 1.14 12.88 -7.23
N GLU A 15 2.15 12.19 -6.69
CA GLU A 15 3.56 12.35 -7.06
C GLU A 15 3.99 11.39 -8.19
N VAL A 16 3.35 10.21 -8.33
CA VAL A 16 3.74 9.16 -9.30
C VAL A 16 2.75 9.06 -10.45
N LYS A 17 3.13 9.61 -11.61
CA LYS A 17 2.32 9.55 -12.83
C LYS A 17 2.05 8.10 -13.24
N GLY A 18 0.79 7.79 -13.52
CA GLY A 18 0.36 6.46 -13.97
C GLY A 18 -0.04 5.51 -12.84
N VAL A 19 0.11 5.90 -11.57
CA VAL A 19 -0.37 5.12 -10.42
C VAL A 19 -1.67 5.71 -9.88
N ASN A 20 -2.77 4.96 -10.03
CA ASN A 20 -4.12 5.41 -9.62
C ASN A 20 -4.66 4.70 -8.38
N ARG A 21 -3.97 3.67 -7.87
CA ARG A 21 -4.40 2.87 -6.73
C ARG A 21 -3.22 2.36 -5.94
N VAL A 22 -3.35 2.42 -4.62
CA VAL A 22 -2.38 1.89 -3.66
C VAL A 22 -3.14 0.96 -2.72
N VAL A 23 -2.55 -0.19 -2.39
CA VAL A 23 -3.11 -1.17 -1.45
C VAL A 23 -2.13 -1.44 -0.32
N LEU A 24 -2.65 -1.80 0.84
CA LEU A 24 -1.88 -2.33 1.97
C LEU A 24 -2.16 -3.82 2.06
N ASP A 25 -1.12 -4.64 2.00
CA ASP A 25 -1.25 -6.06 2.28
C ASP A 25 -1.50 -6.28 3.78
N ILE A 26 -2.61 -6.94 4.10
CA ILE A 26 -3.01 -7.28 5.46
C ILE A 26 -2.96 -8.79 5.72
N SER A 27 -2.34 -9.53 4.79
CA SER A 27 -2.21 -10.98 4.88
C SER A 27 -1.19 -11.33 5.96
N SER A 28 -1.55 -12.28 6.82
CA SER A 28 -0.64 -12.78 7.85
C SER A 28 0.27 -13.86 7.29
N LYS A 29 1.48 -13.93 7.85
CA LYS A 29 2.34 -15.11 7.75
C LYS A 29 2.17 -15.95 9.02
N PRO A 30 1.70 -17.21 8.94
CA PRO A 30 1.12 -17.94 7.78
C PRO A 30 -0.32 -17.50 7.49
N PRO A 31 -0.87 -17.72 6.27
CA PRO A 31 -0.40 -18.60 5.19
C PRO A 31 0.42 -17.93 4.08
N ALA A 32 0.55 -16.60 4.09
CA ALA A 32 1.26 -15.86 3.06
C ALA A 32 2.79 -15.84 3.28
N THR A 33 3.54 -15.49 2.23
CA THR A 33 4.95 -15.11 2.29
C THR A 33 5.10 -13.60 2.51
N ILE A 34 6.31 -13.16 2.91
CA ILE A 34 6.59 -11.72 3.10
C ILE A 34 6.67 -11.03 1.74
N GLU A 35 7.43 -11.61 0.82
CA GLU A 35 7.53 -11.14 -0.57
C GLU A 35 6.38 -11.69 -1.41
N TRP A 36 6.07 -10.98 -2.49
CA TRP A 36 4.97 -11.30 -3.41
C TRP A 36 5.37 -12.29 -4.52
N GLU A 37 6.67 -12.48 -4.79
CA GLU A 37 7.24 -13.45 -5.75
C GLU A 37 8.56 -14.02 -5.24
#